data_AF-A0A3E2VUA5-F1
#
_entry.id   AF-A0A3E2VUA5-F1
#
_cell.length_a   1.000
_cell.length_b   1.000
_cell.length_c   1.000
_cell.angle_alpha   90.00
_cell.angle_beta   90.00
_cell.angle_gamma   90.00
#
_symmetry.space_group_name_H-M   'P 1'
#
loop_
_entity.id
_entity.type
_entity.pdbx_description
1 polymer ?
#
loop_
_entity_poly.entity_id
_entity_poly.type
_entity_poly.pdbx_seq_one_letter_code
_entity_poly.pdbx_strand_id
1 'polypeptide(L)'
;MVKMPINLTIQPAEKAKSDSMIFPYPIKVVTGYYRVQGSAQTGLNDRQQAMNFAESFQGTEIMFDIILHADARTRVVGHMYQEGSHGEFIIMGANSLAFYAKYNGVWTGKEL
;
A
#
# COMPACT_ATOMS: atom_id res chain seq x y z
N MET A 1 -0.36 14.39 9.34
CA MET A 1 -1.55 13.73 8.76
C MET A 1 -1.32 13.58 7.27
N VAL A 2 -1.18 12.35 6.78
CA VAL A 2 -1.04 12.08 5.34
C VAL A 2 -2.41 12.38 4.72
N LYS A 3 -2.50 13.40 3.84
CA LYS A 3 -3.75 13.63 3.09
C LYS A 3 -3.90 12.49 2.09
N MET A 4 -5.01 11.75 2.21
CA MET A 4 -5.37 10.77 1.19
C MET A 4 -5.55 11.50 -0.14
N PRO A 5 -4.88 11.04 -1.21
CA PRO A 5 -4.96 11.70 -2.50
C PRO A 5 -6.33 11.54 -3.15
N ILE A 6 -6.67 12.56 -3.93
CA ILE A 6 -7.91 12.73 -4.70
C ILE A 6 -8.03 11.80 -5.93
N ASN A 7 -7.00 11.01 -6.25
CA ASN A 7 -6.94 10.18 -7.46
C ASN A 7 -6.83 8.67 -7.18
N LEU A 8 -7.38 8.20 -6.06
CA LEU A 8 -7.49 6.77 -5.76
C LEU A 8 -8.87 6.25 -6.09
N THR A 9 -8.90 5.07 -6.70
CA THR A 9 -10.10 4.27 -6.81
C THR A 9 -10.12 3.28 -5.65
N ILE A 10 -11.17 3.35 -4.84
CA ILE A 10 -11.41 2.41 -3.74
C ILE A 10 -12.65 1.62 -4.10
N GLN A 11 -12.54 0.30 -4.17
CA GLN A 11 -13.64 -0.59 -4.52
C GLN A 11 -13.61 -1.86 -3.67
N PRO A 12 -14.77 -2.49 -3.42
CA PRO A 12 -14.78 -3.84 -2.86
C PRO A 12 -14.08 -4.80 -3.83
N ALA A 13 -13.42 -5.82 -3.31
CA ALA A 13 -12.87 -6.89 -4.13
C ALA A 13 -13.99 -7.57 -4.94
N GLU A 14 -13.69 -7.93 -6.17
CA GLU A 14 -14.59 -8.71 -7.02
C GLU A 14 -14.86 -10.09 -6.40
N LYS A 15 -15.97 -10.71 -6.82
CA LYS A 15 -16.30 -12.06 -6.36
C LYS A 15 -15.18 -13.02 -6.76
N ALA A 16 -14.71 -13.79 -5.79
CA ALA A 16 -13.77 -14.84 -6.05
C ALA A 16 -14.37 -15.91 -6.99
N LYS A 17 -13.51 -16.67 -7.68
CA LYS A 17 -13.96 -17.80 -8.49
C LYS A 17 -14.67 -18.83 -7.60
N SER A 18 -15.53 -19.64 -8.18
CA SER A 18 -16.38 -20.59 -7.43
C SER A 18 -15.61 -21.62 -6.61
N ASP A 19 -14.35 -21.86 -6.94
CA ASP A 19 -13.42 -22.77 -6.26
C ASP A 19 -12.50 -22.08 -5.24
N SER A 20 -12.65 -20.77 -5.05
CA SER A 20 -11.84 -19.99 -4.13
C SER A 20 -12.43 -19.99 -2.72
N MET A 21 -11.56 -20.00 -1.70
CA MET A 21 -12.00 -19.73 -0.33
C MET A 21 -12.49 -18.29 -0.21
N ILE A 22 -13.70 -18.11 0.31
CA ILE A 22 -14.29 -16.80 0.53
C ILE A 22 -13.83 -16.30 1.90
N PHE A 23 -13.21 -15.12 1.94
CA PHE A 23 -12.91 -14.46 3.20
C PHE A 23 -14.22 -14.02 3.89
N PRO A 24 -14.35 -14.17 5.22
CA PRO A 24 -15.60 -13.87 5.92
C PRO A 24 -15.88 -12.36 6.05
N TYR A 25 -14.98 -11.51 5.60
CA TYR A 25 -15.08 -10.04 5.68
C TYR A 25 -14.83 -9.39 4.32
N PRO A 26 -15.38 -8.20 4.07
CA PRO A 26 -15.18 -7.47 2.83
C PRO A 26 -13.73 -6.98 2.69
N ILE A 27 -13.13 -7.24 1.54
CA ILE A 27 -11.78 -6.77 1.19
C ILE A 27 -11.92 -5.47 0.41
N LYS A 28 -11.18 -4.43 0.81
CA LYS A 28 -11.06 -3.19 0.03
C LYS A 28 -9.85 -3.27 -0.88
N VAL A 29 -10.04 -2.97 -2.16
CA VAL A 29 -8.96 -2.83 -3.13
C VAL A 29 -8.78 -1.35 -3.44
N VAL A 30 -7.56 -0.86 -3.28
CA VAL A 30 -7.18 0.53 -3.56
C VAL A 30 -6.18 0.58 -4.70
N THR A 31 -6.51 1.28 -5.77
CA THR A 31 -5.61 1.45 -6.91
C THR A 31 -5.52 2.91 -7.32
N GLY A 32 -4.42 3.30 -7.97
CA GLY A 32 -4.32 4.61 -8.60
C GLY A 32 -2.99 5.30 -8.42
N TYR A 33 -3.02 6.63 -8.53
CA TYR A 33 -1.82 7.47 -8.50
C TYR A 33 -1.81 8.33 -7.25
N TYR A 34 -0.69 8.34 -6.54
CA TYR A 34 -0.49 9.21 -5.38
C TYR A 34 0.67 10.18 -5.60
N ARG A 35 0.41 11.49 -5.47
CA ARG A 35 1.43 12.54 -5.45
C ARG A 35 1.44 13.25 -4.10
N VAL A 36 2.61 13.37 -3.48
CA VAL A 36 2.81 14.22 -2.30
C VAL A 36 3.17 15.64 -2.77
N GLN A 37 2.42 16.65 -2.33
CA GLN A 37 2.69 18.05 -2.64
C GLN A 37 4.02 18.50 -2.01
N GLY A 38 4.94 19.05 -2.80
CA GLY A 38 6.28 19.49 -2.35
C GLY A 38 7.42 18.47 -2.57
N SER A 39 7.12 17.27 -3.05
CA SER A 39 8.11 16.20 -3.32
C SER A 39 8.69 16.26 -4.74
N ALA A 40 9.26 17.40 -5.14
CA ALA A 40 9.74 17.61 -6.52
C ALA A 40 11.16 17.08 -6.84
N GLN A 41 11.91 16.61 -5.83
CA GLN A 41 13.31 16.16 -6.00
C GLN A 41 13.71 14.94 -5.18
N THR A 42 12.86 14.53 -4.24
CA THR A 42 13.10 13.36 -3.38
C THR A 42 11.84 12.53 -3.47
N GLY A 43 11.72 11.85 -4.59
CA GLY A 43 10.67 10.89 -4.83
C GLY A 43 10.61 9.88 -3.70
N LEU A 44 9.75 10.15 -2.72
CA LEU A 44 9.61 9.44 -1.46
C LEU A 44 10.94 9.27 -0.69
N ASN A 45 10.95 9.71 0.56
CA ASN A 45 11.96 9.26 1.52
C ASN A 45 11.54 7.85 2.01
N ASP A 46 11.72 6.87 1.11
CA ASP A 46 10.80 5.83 0.63
C ASP A 46 9.99 5.01 1.65
N ARG A 47 10.61 4.62 2.76
CA ARG A 47 10.03 3.65 3.70
C ARG A 47 8.89 4.22 4.53
N GLN A 48 9.17 5.28 5.28
CA GLN A 48 8.24 5.75 6.32
C GLN A 48 6.96 6.30 5.71
N GLN A 49 7.04 6.88 4.50
CA GLN A 49 5.86 7.38 3.79
C GLN A 49 5.01 6.24 3.23
N ALA A 50 5.62 5.19 2.66
CA ALA A 50 4.88 3.99 2.25
C ALA A 50 4.21 3.30 3.44
N MET A 51 4.88 3.21 4.59
CA MET A 51 4.29 2.74 5.85
C MET A 51 3.12 3.61 6.26
N ASN A 52 3.30 4.93 6.38
CA ASN A 52 2.23 5.84 6.77
C ASN A 52 1.04 5.82 5.79
N PHE A 53 1.30 5.55 4.50
CA PHE A 53 0.27 5.39 3.50
C PHE A 53 -0.52 4.09 3.70
N ALA A 54 0.16 2.95 3.90
CA ALA A 54 -0.49 1.69 4.23
C ALA A 54 -1.33 1.79 5.51
N GLU A 55 -0.85 2.52 6.52
CA GLU A 55 -1.54 2.80 7.78
C GLU A 55 -2.72 3.79 7.63
N SER A 56 -2.78 4.56 6.55
CA SER A 56 -3.85 5.54 6.35
C SER A 56 -5.18 4.92 5.94
N PHE A 57 -5.13 3.67 5.46
CA PHE A 57 -6.32 2.95 5.06
C PHE A 57 -7.00 2.31 6.27
N GLN A 58 -8.31 2.52 6.37
CA GLN A 58 -9.15 1.91 7.40
C GLN A 58 -9.91 0.71 6.84
N GLY A 59 -9.87 -0.42 7.54
CA GLY A 59 -10.60 -1.63 7.16
C GLY A 59 -10.02 -2.89 7.79
N THR A 60 -10.82 -3.95 7.78
CA THR A 60 -10.39 -5.28 8.27
C THR A 60 -9.34 -5.90 7.35
N GLU A 61 -9.54 -5.78 6.03
CA GLU A 61 -8.66 -6.29 4.98
C GLU A 61 -8.56 -5.27 3.83
N ILE A 62 -7.34 -4.91 3.44
CA ILE A 62 -7.07 -3.85 2.47
C ILE A 62 -5.91 -4.27 1.57
N MET A 63 -6.18 -4.45 0.29
CA MET A 63 -5.17 -4.63 -0.74
C MET A 63 -4.93 -3.31 -1.47
N PHE A 64 -3.70 -3.00 -1.82
CA PHE A 64 -3.38 -1.76 -2.53
C PHE A 64 -2.30 -1.95 -3.59
N ASP A 65 -2.45 -1.23 -4.69
CA ASP A 65 -1.52 -1.18 -5.82
C ASP A 65 -1.47 0.24 -6.38
N ILE A 66 -0.40 0.95 -6.07
CA ILE A 66 -0.34 2.41 -6.17
C ILE A 66 0.94 2.82 -6.88
N ILE A 67 0.78 3.71 -7.85
CA ILE A 67 1.90 4.38 -8.48
C ILE A 67 2.13 5.70 -7.75
N LEU A 68 3.34 5.86 -7.22
CA LEU A 68 3.76 7.06 -6.51
C LEU A 68 4.42 8.02 -7.50
N HIS A 69 3.82 9.20 -7.66
CA HIS A 69 4.30 10.24 -8.54
C HIS A 69 5.46 10.99 -7.88
N ALA A 70 6.65 10.53 -8.26
CA ALA A 70 7.99 10.92 -7.85
C ALA A 70 8.89 10.89 -9.10
N ASP A 71 10.13 11.38 -9.03
CA ASP A 71 11.06 11.47 -10.17
C ASP A 71 11.26 10.12 -10.91
N ALA A 72 11.10 8.99 -10.22
CA ALA A 72 11.27 7.64 -10.79
C ALA A 72 9.97 6.82 -10.96
N ARG A 73 8.78 7.38 -10.67
CA ARG A 73 7.48 6.66 -10.68
C ARG A 73 7.52 5.29 -9.97
N THR A 74 7.88 5.31 -8.69
CA THR A 74 7.91 4.12 -7.83
C THR A 74 6.52 3.49 -7.69
N ARG A 75 6.42 2.16 -7.65
CA ARG A 75 5.17 1.43 -7.41
C ARG A 75 5.19 0.78 -6.04
N VAL A 76 4.07 0.84 -5.33
CA VAL A 76 3.88 0.16 -4.05
C VAL A 76 2.68 -0.78 -4.16
N VAL A 77 2.93 -2.05 -3.91
CA VAL A 77 1.91 -3.10 -3.90
C VAL A 77 1.94 -3.78 -2.54
N GLY A 78 0.79 -3.95 -1.91
CA GLY A 78 0.74 -4.54 -0.59
C GLY A 78 -0.67 -4.90 -0.11
N HIS A 79 -0.69 -5.36 1.13
CA HIS A 79 -1.84 -5.89 1.79
C HIS A 79 -1.76 -5.60 3.30
N MET A 80 -2.86 -5.13 3.89
CA MET A 80 -3.02 -4.96 5.33
C MET A 80 -4.24 -5.75 5.79
N TYR A 81 -4.12 -6.46 6.90
CA TYR A 81 -5.18 -7.30 7.44
C TYR A 81 -5.25 -7.23 8.97
N GLN A 82 -6.34 -7.76 9.54
CA GLN A 82 -6.67 -7.67 10.97
C GLN A 82 -6.59 -6.22 11.48
N GLU A 83 -7.37 -5.33 10.84
CA GLU A 83 -7.44 -3.90 11.20
C GLU A 83 -6.08 -3.19 11.09
N GLY A 84 -5.22 -3.70 10.22
CA GLY A 84 -3.88 -3.17 9.99
C GLY A 84 -2.85 -3.60 11.03
N SER A 85 -3.16 -4.51 11.96
CA SER A 85 -2.15 -5.08 12.88
C SER A 85 -1.10 -5.93 12.15
N HIS A 86 -1.45 -6.47 10.98
CA HIS A 86 -0.59 -7.26 10.13
C HIS A 86 -0.63 -6.77 8.68
N GLY A 87 0.41 -7.09 7.91
CA GLY A 87 0.45 -6.78 6.49
C GLY A 87 1.85 -6.81 5.90
N GLU A 88 1.92 -6.47 4.62
CA GLU A 88 3.15 -6.46 3.87
C GLU A 88 3.04 -5.52 2.66
N PHE A 89 4.17 -5.03 2.19
CA PHE A 89 4.23 -4.36 0.90
C PHE A 89 5.62 -4.44 0.28
N ILE A 90 5.65 -4.28 -1.04
CA ILE A 90 6.85 -4.15 -1.84
C ILE A 90 6.88 -2.74 -2.43
N ILE A 91 8.02 -2.08 -2.32
CA ILE A 91 8.34 -0.84 -3.04
C ILE A 91 9.24 -1.21 -4.23
N MET A 92 8.83 -0.85 -5.44
CA MET A 92 9.57 -1.07 -6.68
C MET A 92 9.90 0.27 -7.34
N GLY A 93 11.20 0.59 -7.42
CA GLY A 93 11.74 1.73 -8.15
C GLY A 93 12.57 1.30 -9.36
N ALA A 94 13.07 2.25 -10.14
CA ALA A 94 13.84 1.97 -11.35
C ALA A 94 15.10 1.10 -11.12
N ASN A 95 15.73 1.21 -9.95
CA ASN A 95 16.94 0.47 -9.56
C ASN A 95 16.86 -0.06 -8.12
N SER A 96 15.66 -0.19 -7.55
CA SER A 96 15.49 -0.56 -6.15
C SER A 96 14.27 -1.46 -5.95
N LEU A 97 14.42 -2.41 -5.02
CA LEU A 97 13.35 -3.26 -4.53
C LEU A 97 13.47 -3.33 -3.01
N ALA A 98 12.39 -3.05 -2.30
CA ALA A 98 12.35 -3.18 -0.85
C ALA A 98 11.07 -3.89 -0.42
N PHE A 99 11.22 -4.82 0.54
CA PHE A 99 10.09 -5.54 1.13
C PHE A 99 9.92 -5.16 2.59
N TYR A 100 8.67 -4.94 2.99
CA TYR A 100 8.29 -4.62 4.35
C TYR A 100 7.17 -5.53 4.81
N ALA A 101 7.26 -5.98 6.06
CA ALA A 101 6.25 -6.80 6.70
C ALA A 101 5.91 -6.22 8.08
N LYS A 102 4.64 -6.30 8.46
CA LYS A 102 4.11 -5.86 9.73
C LYS A 102 3.58 -7.06 10.50
N TYR A 103 4.04 -7.19 11.74
CA TYR A 103 3.56 -8.21 12.68
C TYR A 103 3.22 -7.55 14.00
N ASN A 104 1.99 -7.77 14.49
CA ASN A 104 1.52 -7.21 15.76
C ASN A 104 1.77 -5.70 15.91
N GLY A 105 1.48 -4.91 14.89
CA GLY A 105 1.66 -3.46 14.95
C GLY A 105 3.06 -2.96 14.57
N VAL A 106 4.06 -3.85 14.44
CA VAL A 106 5.46 -3.47 14.27
C VAL A 106 5.95 -3.74 12.86
N TRP A 107 6.50 -2.71 12.21
CA TRP A 107 7.10 -2.82 10.88
C TRP A 107 8.53 -3.34 10.93
N THR A 108 8.80 -4.35 10.12
CA THR A 108 10.13 -4.88 9.80
C THR A 108 10.36 -4.75 8.29
N GLY A 109 11.62 -4.62 7.86
CA GLY A 109 11.93 -4.39 6.46
C GLY A 109 13.28 -4.94 6.07
N LYS A 110 13.39 -5.34 4.80
CA LYS A 110 14.63 -5.76 4.15
C LYS A 110 14.71 -5.12 2.76
N GLU A 111 15.79 -4.40 2.51
CA GLU A 111 16.17 -3.96 1.17
C GLU A 111 16.77 -5.15 0.42
N LEU A 112 16.39 -5.33 -0.85
CA LEU A 112 16.73 -6.48 -1.69
C LEU A 112 17.65 -6.09 -2.85
#